data_AF-A0A7W7QE09-F1
#
_entry.id   AF-A0A7W7QE09-F1
#
_cell.length_a   1.000
_cell.length_b   1.000
_cell.length_c   1.000
_cell.angle_alpha   90.00
_cell.angle_beta   90.00
_cell.angle_gamma   90.00
#
_symmetry.space_group_name_H-M   'P 1'
#
loop_
_entity.id
_entity.type
_entity.pdbx_description
1 polymer ?
#
loop_
_entity_poly.entity_id
_entity_poly.type
_entity_poly.pdbx_seq_one_letter_code
_entity_poly.pdbx_strand_id
1 'polypeptide(L)'
;MPPLTNGQGALSPRAIPEAAVARLAVYLRVLSGMKEQGITTVSSEELSVAAGVNSAKLRKDLSYIGTYGTRGVGYEVEVLIDQIERVLGLTREQSVAVVGIGNLGHALANYGGFPGRGFPVTALFDVDPDLMGVPVGGIPVNHIDDIASVCAAKEITIGVIATPPAAAQVVCDRLVQAGVECILNFAPVVLQVPETVEVRKVDLAVELQILSFHQARRADSAPSGETAPQPRSNGRVNGSPRHSVENRPNGAVVRR
;
A
#
# COMPACT_ATOMS: atom_id res chain seq x y z
N MET A 1 52.60 29.22 -13.02
CA MET A 1 51.48 29.18 -12.06
C MET A 1 51.03 27.73 -11.90
N PRO A 2 50.89 27.20 -10.67
CA PRO A 2 50.33 25.86 -10.48
C PRO A 2 48.81 25.89 -10.73
N PRO A 3 48.20 24.77 -11.15
CA PRO A 3 46.74 24.67 -11.17
C PRO A 3 46.22 24.61 -9.73
N LEU A 4 45.23 25.45 -9.45
CA LEU A 4 44.51 25.50 -8.18
C LEU A 4 43.69 24.21 -8.03
N THR A 5 44.03 23.43 -7.00
CA THR A 5 43.10 22.52 -6.34
C THR A 5 41.89 23.31 -5.86
N ASN A 6 40.70 22.96 -6.36
CA ASN A 6 39.46 23.30 -5.67
C ASN A 6 38.70 22.01 -5.39
N GLY A 7 38.91 21.51 -4.18
CA GLY A 7 37.97 20.62 -3.52
C GLY A 7 36.73 21.41 -3.15
N GLN A 8 35.62 21.06 -3.76
CA GLN A 8 34.32 21.11 -3.12
C GLN A 8 33.69 19.76 -3.41
N GLY A 9 33.73 18.88 -2.41
CA GLY A 9 33.04 17.61 -2.47
C GLY A 9 31.55 17.89 -2.64
N ALA A 10 31.04 17.67 -3.85
CA ALA A 10 29.63 17.43 -4.05
C ALA A 10 29.26 16.29 -3.10
N LEU A 11 28.33 16.56 -2.18
CA LEU A 11 27.76 15.59 -1.26
C LEU A 11 27.16 14.47 -2.10
N SER A 12 27.94 13.43 -2.40
CA SER A 12 27.41 12.21 -3.01
C SER A 12 26.41 11.65 -2.00
N PRO A 13 25.10 11.62 -2.31
CA PRO A 13 24.15 10.97 -1.43
C PRO A 13 24.64 9.52 -1.30
N ARG A 14 24.81 9.03 -0.07
CA ARG A 14 24.79 7.57 0.13
C ARG A 14 23.50 7.11 -0.56
N ALA A 15 23.62 6.36 -1.66
CA ALA A 15 22.47 5.86 -2.39
C ALA A 15 21.53 5.17 -1.39
N ILE A 16 20.37 5.77 -1.16
CA ILE A 16 19.41 5.27 -0.17
C ILE A 16 18.89 3.95 -0.72
N PRO A 17 18.99 2.83 0.00
CA PRO A 17 18.50 1.56 -0.50
C PRO A 17 17.00 1.65 -0.84
N GLU A 18 16.56 1.04 -1.94
CA GLU A 18 15.15 1.08 -2.37
C GLU A 18 14.18 0.63 -1.25
N ALA A 19 14.56 -0.41 -0.50
CA ALA A 19 13.80 -0.87 0.64
C ALA A 19 13.66 0.21 1.74
N ALA A 20 14.66 1.08 1.91
CA ALA A 20 14.57 2.22 2.82
C ALA A 20 13.66 3.31 2.23
N VAL A 21 13.74 3.61 0.93
CA VAL A 21 12.81 4.55 0.24
C VAL A 21 11.35 4.15 0.46
N ALA A 22 11.02 2.87 0.26
CA ALA A 22 9.67 2.36 0.52
C ALA A 22 9.22 2.56 1.98
N ARG A 23 10.13 2.41 2.95
CA ARG A 23 9.83 2.64 4.37
C ARG A 23 9.73 4.12 4.73
N LEU A 24 10.53 4.99 4.10
CA LEU A 24 10.42 6.45 4.26
C LEU A 24 9.02 6.93 3.87
N ALA A 25 8.45 6.41 2.78
CA ALA A 25 7.06 6.72 2.39
C ALA A 25 6.04 6.28 3.46
N VAL A 26 6.26 5.14 4.12
CA VAL A 26 5.42 4.69 5.26
C VAL A 26 5.58 5.62 6.46
N TYR A 27 6.80 6.05 6.77
CA TYR A 27 7.06 6.98 7.87
C TYR A 27 6.39 8.32 7.62
N LEU A 28 6.48 8.86 6.40
CA LEU A 28 5.80 10.10 6.00
C LEU A 28 4.30 10.02 6.25
N ARG A 29 3.65 8.91 5.87
CA ARG A 29 2.22 8.70 6.13
C ARG A 29 1.88 8.73 7.61
N VAL A 30 2.69 8.06 8.44
CA VAL A 30 2.46 8.02 9.90
C VAL A 30 2.67 9.40 10.52
N LEU A 31 3.77 10.07 10.16
CA LEU A 31 4.09 11.41 10.64
C LEU A 31 3.04 12.44 10.23
N SER A 32 2.51 12.35 9.00
CA SER A 32 1.42 13.22 8.54
C SER A 32 0.17 13.06 9.42
N GLY A 33 -0.20 11.82 9.76
CA GLY A 33 -1.31 11.56 10.69
C GLY A 33 -1.02 12.06 12.11
N MET A 34 0.22 11.97 12.58
CA MET A 34 0.63 12.55 13.87
C MET A 34 0.54 14.08 13.87
N LYS A 35 0.95 14.73 12.77
CA LYS A 35 0.83 16.18 12.57
C LYS A 35 -0.64 16.64 12.59
N GLU A 36 -1.53 15.91 11.91
CA GLU A 36 -2.97 16.17 11.95
C GLU A 36 -3.57 16.08 13.37
N GLN A 37 -2.98 15.23 14.23
CA GLN A 37 -3.33 15.10 15.64
C GLN A 37 -2.68 16.15 16.56
N GLY A 38 -1.88 17.07 16.01
CA GLY A 38 -1.17 18.10 16.75
C GLY A 38 0.06 17.61 17.51
N ILE A 39 0.58 16.42 17.19
CA ILE A 39 1.80 15.88 17.79
C ILE A 39 3.01 16.59 17.17
N THR A 40 3.81 17.24 18.00
CA THR A 40 4.98 18.03 17.57
C THR A 40 6.29 17.27 17.70
N THR A 41 6.36 16.26 18.58
CA THR A 41 7.56 15.44 18.78
C THR A 41 7.21 13.97 18.90
N VAL A 42 8.05 13.09 18.36
CA VAL A 42 7.87 11.63 18.42
C VAL A 42 9.20 10.92 18.70
N SER A 43 9.18 9.88 19.54
CA SER A 43 10.36 9.05 19.77
C SER A 43 10.59 8.04 18.63
N SER A 44 11.80 7.46 18.59
CA SER A 44 12.10 6.38 17.62
C SER A 44 11.25 5.14 17.85
N GLU A 45 10.88 4.88 19.10
CA GLU A 45 10.11 3.71 19.49
C GLU A 45 8.65 3.87 19.04
N GLU A 46 8.01 4.98 19.39
CA GLU A 46 6.64 5.30 18.98
C GLU A 46 6.48 5.30 17.45
N LEU A 47 7.39 5.98 16.74
CA LEU A 47 7.33 6.00 15.28
C LEU A 47 7.55 4.60 14.68
N SER A 48 8.43 3.79 15.27
CA SER A 48 8.69 2.43 14.79
C SER A 48 7.50 1.50 14.98
N VAL A 49 6.80 1.61 16.11
CA VAL A 49 5.58 0.86 16.41
C VAL A 49 4.47 1.27 15.45
N ALA A 50 4.24 2.57 15.29
CA ALA A 50 3.19 3.08 14.41
C ALA A 50 3.46 2.75 12.92
N ALA A 51 4.73 2.70 12.51
CA ALA A 51 5.12 2.31 11.15
C ALA A 51 5.26 0.78 10.95
N GLY A 52 5.14 -0.03 12.01
CA GLY A 52 5.28 -1.48 11.94
C GLY A 52 6.69 -1.96 11.58
N VAL A 53 7.73 -1.25 12.03
CA VAL A 53 9.14 -1.56 11.76
C VAL A 53 9.93 -1.68 13.06
N ASN A 54 11.08 -2.36 13.02
CA ASN A 54 12.00 -2.38 14.15
C ASN A 54 12.67 -1.00 14.34
N SER A 55 12.76 -0.51 15.59
CA SER A 55 13.37 0.79 15.93
C SER A 55 14.83 0.94 15.50
N ALA A 56 15.62 -0.15 15.48
CA ALA A 56 16.99 -0.14 14.96
C ALA A 56 17.01 0.06 13.43
N LYS A 57 16.03 -0.51 12.71
CA LYS A 57 15.88 -0.34 11.27
C LYS A 57 15.45 1.08 10.93
N LEU A 58 14.47 1.61 11.66
CA LEU A 58 14.03 3.00 11.54
C LEU A 58 15.20 3.97 11.74
N ARG A 59 15.96 3.84 12.82
CA ARG A 59 17.12 4.71 13.07
C ARG A 59 18.18 4.61 11.96
N LYS A 60 18.38 3.41 11.40
CA LYS A 60 19.27 3.21 10.25
C LYS A 60 18.73 3.89 8.99
N ASP A 61 17.43 3.85 8.76
CA ASP A 61 16.82 4.48 7.59
C ASP A 61 16.86 6.01 7.69
N LEU A 62 16.54 6.56 8.87
CA LEU A 62 16.61 8.00 9.12
C LEU A 62 18.04 8.54 9.06
N SER A 63 19.06 7.72 9.37
CA SER A 63 20.46 8.18 9.26
C SER A 63 20.92 8.47 7.82
N TYR A 64 20.21 7.97 6.80
CA TYR A 64 20.49 8.31 5.40
C TYR A 64 20.05 9.73 5.03
N ILE A 65 19.06 10.29 5.74
CA ILE A 65 18.48 11.61 5.44
C ILE A 65 19.00 12.70 6.38
N GLY A 66 19.87 12.34 7.33
CA GLY A 66 20.57 13.23 8.25
C GLY A 66 20.52 12.74 9.70
N THR A 67 21.15 13.47 10.61
CA THR A 67 21.10 13.19 12.06
C THR A 67 20.23 14.23 12.74
N TYR A 68 18.93 13.93 12.85
CA TYR A 68 17.97 14.85 13.45
C TYR A 68 17.15 14.13 14.50
N GLY A 69 17.80 13.77 15.60
CA GLY A 69 17.12 13.31 16.79
C GLY A 69 17.98 13.68 17.98
N THR A 70 17.42 14.45 18.92
CA THR A 70 18.14 14.75 20.15
C THR A 70 17.99 13.53 21.06
N ARG A 71 19.12 12.97 21.51
CA ARG A 71 19.12 11.80 22.40
C ARG A 71 18.29 12.12 23.64
N GLY A 72 17.21 11.39 23.85
CA GLY A 72 16.27 11.60 24.97
C GLY A 72 15.08 12.52 24.68
N VAL A 73 14.98 13.13 23.49
CA VAL A 73 13.86 14.01 23.09
C VAL A 73 13.07 13.42 21.92
N GLY A 74 13.75 12.79 20.96
CA GLY A 74 13.10 12.25 19.75
C GLY A 74 13.26 13.16 18.53
N TYR A 75 12.32 13.06 17.60
CA TYR A 75 12.25 13.79 16.34
C TYR A 75 11.18 14.86 16.43
N GLU A 76 11.46 16.05 15.92
CA GLU A 76 10.41 17.05 15.67
C GLU A 76 9.66 16.64 14.39
N VAL A 77 8.34 16.57 14.47
CA VAL A 77 7.49 15.92 13.46
C VAL A 77 7.51 16.70 12.15
N GLU A 78 7.40 18.03 12.18
CA GLU A 78 7.35 18.84 10.96
C GLU A 78 8.69 18.81 10.23
N VAL A 79 9.81 19.01 10.94
CA VAL A 79 11.15 18.93 10.37
C VAL A 79 11.40 17.55 9.74
N LEU A 80 10.95 16.47 10.39
CA LEU A 80 11.15 15.12 9.85
C LEU A 80 10.29 14.87 8.59
N ILE A 81 9.05 15.37 8.57
CA ILE A 81 8.19 15.36 7.37
C ILE A 81 8.91 16.05 6.21
N ASP A 82 9.33 17.30 6.40
CA ASP A 82 9.97 18.10 5.35
C ASP A 82 11.24 17.42 4.81
N GLN A 83 12.01 16.74 5.67
CA GLN A 83 13.21 16.01 5.27
C GLN A 83 12.88 14.79 4.43
N ILE A 84 11.88 14.01 4.84
CA ILE A 84 11.45 12.83 4.10
C ILE A 84 10.86 13.26 2.74
N GLU A 85 10.05 14.31 2.70
CA GLU A 85 9.49 14.86 1.44
C GLU A 85 10.58 15.29 0.47
N ARG A 86 11.61 16.02 0.94
CA ARG A 86 12.76 16.40 0.13
C ARG A 86 13.48 15.20 -0.48
N VAL A 87 13.67 14.15 0.31
CA VAL A 87 14.36 12.92 -0.12
C VAL A 87 13.53 12.10 -1.10
N LEU A 88 12.20 12.09 -0.92
CA LEU A 88 11.26 11.42 -1.82
C LEU A 88 10.91 12.23 -3.07
N GLY A 89 11.43 13.45 -3.22
CA GLY A 89 11.13 14.32 -4.36
C GLY A 89 9.73 14.92 -4.34
N LEU A 90 9.13 15.05 -3.16
CA LEU A 90 7.77 15.56 -2.94
C LEU A 90 7.71 17.06 -2.63
N THR A 91 8.80 17.79 -2.87
CA THR A 91 8.83 19.27 -2.75
C THR A 91 8.04 19.99 -3.83
N ARG A 92 7.63 19.25 -4.87
CA ARG A 92 6.68 19.69 -5.89
C ARG A 92 5.64 18.59 -6.07
N GLU A 93 4.45 19.00 -6.47
CA GLU A 93 3.41 18.05 -6.89
C GLU A 93 3.87 17.29 -8.15
N GLN A 94 3.50 16.02 -8.20
CA GLN A 94 3.78 15.10 -9.29
C GLN A 94 2.47 14.83 -10.02
N SER A 95 2.26 15.48 -11.17
CA SER A 95 1.04 15.35 -11.95
C SER A 95 0.85 13.93 -12.48
N VAL A 96 -0.29 13.32 -12.14
CA VAL A 96 -0.60 11.93 -12.47
C VAL A 96 -1.61 11.84 -13.62
N ALA A 97 -1.30 11.03 -14.62
CA ALA A 97 -2.24 10.58 -15.64
C ALA A 97 -2.72 9.15 -15.34
N VAL A 98 -4.03 8.89 -15.46
CA VAL A 98 -4.58 7.53 -15.39
C VAL A 98 -5.10 7.11 -16.76
N VAL A 99 -4.64 5.97 -17.27
CA VAL A 99 -5.06 5.39 -18.55
C VAL A 99 -5.82 4.09 -18.33
N GLY A 100 -7.01 4.00 -18.90
CA GLY A 100 -7.96 2.92 -18.69
C GLY A 100 -8.92 3.23 -17.55
N ILE A 101 -10.05 3.85 -17.88
CA ILE A 101 -11.12 4.29 -16.98
C ILE A 101 -12.22 3.21 -16.90
N GLY A 102 -11.78 1.97 -16.66
CA GLY A 102 -12.67 0.89 -16.19
C GLY A 102 -12.91 0.99 -14.68
N ASN A 103 -13.38 -0.09 -14.05
CA ASN A 103 -13.65 -0.11 -12.59
C ASN A 103 -12.47 0.39 -11.73
N LEU A 104 -11.25 -0.09 -12.03
CA LEU A 104 -10.05 0.30 -11.29
C LEU A 104 -9.64 1.75 -11.60
N GLY A 105 -9.65 2.15 -12.87
CA GLY A 105 -9.34 3.53 -13.27
C GLY A 105 -10.28 4.55 -12.65
N HIS A 106 -11.58 4.27 -12.62
CA HIS A 106 -12.56 5.09 -11.91
C HIS A 106 -12.26 5.19 -10.41
N ALA A 107 -11.90 4.07 -9.76
CA ALA A 107 -11.55 4.09 -8.34
C ALA A 107 -10.30 4.93 -8.07
N LEU A 108 -9.27 4.82 -8.92
CA LEU A 108 -8.03 5.59 -8.82
C LEU A 108 -8.25 7.08 -9.07
N ALA A 109 -9.05 7.44 -10.08
CA ALA A 109 -9.39 8.82 -10.41
C ALA A 109 -10.16 9.53 -9.29
N ASN A 110 -11.00 8.80 -8.54
CA ASN A 110 -11.76 9.34 -7.42
C ASN A 110 -11.05 9.20 -6.06
N TYR A 111 -9.80 8.71 -6.04
CA TYR A 111 -9.10 8.51 -4.78
C TYR A 111 -8.54 9.83 -4.24
N GLY A 112 -9.27 10.43 -3.29
CA GLY A 112 -8.88 11.70 -2.66
C GLY A 112 -7.58 11.66 -1.85
N GLY A 113 -6.97 10.49 -1.65
CA GLY A 113 -5.70 10.35 -0.94
C GLY A 113 -4.46 10.68 -1.76
N PHE A 114 -4.56 10.85 -3.09
CA PHE A 114 -3.39 11.19 -3.92
C PHE A 114 -3.03 12.68 -3.88
N PRO A 115 -3.95 13.65 -4.04
CA PRO A 115 -3.61 15.07 -4.00
C PRO A 115 -2.94 15.49 -2.69
N GLY A 116 -3.49 15.07 -1.54
CA GLY A 116 -2.91 15.35 -0.22
C GLY A 116 -1.55 14.69 0.05
N ARG A 117 -1.05 13.87 -0.87
CA ARG A 117 0.28 13.25 -0.81
C ARG A 117 1.23 13.76 -1.91
N GLY A 118 0.86 14.85 -2.59
CA GLY A 118 1.65 15.45 -3.66
C GLY A 118 1.48 14.77 -5.02
N PHE A 119 0.42 13.99 -5.23
CA PHE A 119 0.16 13.25 -6.48
C PHE A 119 -1.20 13.61 -7.09
N PRO A 120 -1.47 14.88 -7.45
CA PRO A 120 -2.76 15.22 -8.04
C PRO A 120 -2.98 14.43 -9.34
N VAL A 121 -4.14 13.77 -9.45
CA VAL A 121 -4.60 13.22 -10.74
C VAL A 121 -5.08 14.40 -11.57
N THR A 122 -4.48 14.61 -12.74
CA THR A 122 -4.75 15.78 -13.57
C THR A 122 -5.21 15.40 -14.98
N ALA A 123 -4.99 14.16 -15.41
CA ALA A 123 -5.40 13.67 -16.72
C ALA A 123 -5.96 12.25 -16.65
N LEU A 124 -7.01 12.01 -17.43
CA LEU A 124 -7.63 10.70 -17.60
C LEU A 124 -7.70 10.37 -19.10
N PHE A 125 -7.45 9.12 -19.45
CA PHE A 125 -7.45 8.65 -20.84
C PHE A 125 -8.18 7.33 -21.00
N ASP A 126 -8.98 7.22 -22.06
CA ASP A 126 -9.60 5.96 -22.49
C ASP A 126 -9.74 5.90 -24.02
N VAL A 127 -10.16 4.76 -24.54
CA VAL A 127 -10.55 4.55 -25.95
C VAL A 127 -12.07 4.52 -26.13
N ASP A 128 -12.82 4.30 -25.05
CA ASP A 128 -14.28 4.23 -25.11
C ASP A 128 -14.86 5.62 -25.46
N PRO A 129 -15.52 5.77 -26.63
CA PRO A 129 -16.09 7.04 -27.05
C PRO A 129 -17.17 7.54 -26.08
N ASP A 130 -17.84 6.65 -25.35
CA ASP A 130 -18.89 7.02 -24.39
C ASP A 130 -18.34 7.72 -23.14
N LEU A 131 -17.04 7.58 -22.87
CA LEU A 131 -16.36 8.25 -21.76
C LEU A 131 -15.83 9.63 -22.13
N MET A 132 -15.70 9.97 -23.41
CA MET A 132 -15.01 11.18 -23.85
C MET A 132 -15.69 12.45 -23.32
N GLY A 133 -14.93 13.28 -22.61
CA GLY A 133 -15.41 14.49 -21.97
C GLY A 133 -16.26 14.28 -20.71
N VAL A 134 -16.64 13.03 -20.38
CA VAL A 134 -17.36 12.72 -19.14
C VAL A 134 -16.41 12.94 -17.96
N PRO A 135 -16.77 13.80 -16.99
CA PRO A 135 -15.89 14.06 -15.87
C PRO A 135 -15.92 12.91 -14.86
N VAL A 136 -14.75 12.39 -14.50
CA VAL A 136 -14.57 11.44 -13.41
C VAL A 136 -13.71 12.12 -12.35
N GLY A 137 -14.21 12.23 -11.12
CA GLY A 137 -13.53 13.02 -10.07
C GLY A 137 -13.37 14.50 -10.43
N GLY A 138 -14.22 15.02 -11.35
CA GLY A 138 -14.11 16.40 -11.86
C GLY A 138 -13.12 16.59 -13.01
N ILE A 139 -12.47 15.52 -13.48
CA ILE A 139 -11.47 15.57 -14.56
C ILE A 139 -12.07 14.97 -15.83
N PRO A 140 -12.04 15.66 -16.98
CA PRO A 140 -12.55 15.10 -18.23
C PRO A 140 -11.64 13.96 -18.74
N VAL A 141 -12.28 12.90 -19.24
CA VAL A 141 -11.58 11.82 -19.94
C VAL A 141 -11.25 12.26 -21.38
N ASN A 142 -9.99 12.06 -21.77
CA ASN A 142 -9.45 12.38 -23.09
C ASN A 142 -9.26 11.08 -23.88
N HIS A 143 -9.15 11.18 -25.20
CA HIS A 143 -8.85 9.99 -26.01
C HIS A 143 -7.38 9.61 -25.84
N ILE A 144 -7.07 8.32 -25.93
CA ILE A 144 -5.67 7.83 -25.84
C ILE A 144 -4.73 8.47 -26.88
N ASP A 145 -5.27 8.93 -28.01
CA ASP A 145 -4.49 9.63 -29.05
C ASP A 145 -4.01 11.02 -28.60
N ASP A 146 -4.65 11.60 -27.58
CA ASP A 146 -4.29 12.90 -27.02
C ASP A 146 -3.22 12.81 -25.92
N ILE A 147 -2.69 11.61 -25.63
CA ILE A 147 -1.66 11.41 -24.58
C ILE A 147 -0.50 12.39 -24.76
N ALA A 148 0.06 12.50 -25.96
CA ALA A 148 1.23 13.34 -26.19
C ALA A 148 0.96 14.83 -25.89
N SER A 149 -0.17 15.36 -26.38
CA SER A 149 -0.52 16.78 -26.22
C SER A 149 -0.92 17.10 -24.77
N VAL A 150 -1.72 16.24 -24.15
CA VAL A 150 -2.21 16.45 -22.78
C VAL A 150 -1.10 16.24 -21.76
N CYS A 151 -0.22 15.26 -21.94
CA CYS A 151 0.93 15.05 -21.06
C CYS A 151 1.88 16.25 -21.05
N ALA A 152 2.18 16.81 -22.23
CA ALA A 152 2.99 18.01 -22.34
C ALA A 152 2.31 19.23 -21.69
N ALA A 153 1.02 19.45 -21.96
CA ALA A 153 0.29 20.61 -21.44
C ALA A 153 0.09 20.58 -19.92
N LYS A 154 -0.02 19.40 -19.32
CA LYS A 154 -0.26 19.20 -17.88
C LYS A 154 0.98 18.79 -17.10
N GLU A 155 2.14 18.77 -17.77
CA GLU A 155 3.43 18.38 -17.18
C GLU A 155 3.34 17.04 -16.42
N ILE A 156 2.74 16.04 -17.07
CA ILE A 156 2.53 14.72 -16.45
C ILE A 156 3.89 14.08 -16.15
N THR A 157 4.13 13.76 -14.89
CA THR A 157 5.37 13.10 -14.45
C THR A 157 5.19 11.62 -14.18
N ILE A 158 3.96 11.18 -13.88
CA ILE A 158 3.64 9.79 -13.55
C ILE A 158 2.45 9.29 -14.37
N GLY A 159 2.63 8.16 -15.06
CA GLY A 159 1.56 7.45 -15.77
C GLY A 159 1.08 6.23 -14.99
N VAL A 160 -0.23 6.10 -14.79
CA VAL A 160 -0.87 4.93 -14.19
C VAL A 160 -1.59 4.15 -15.27
N ILE A 161 -1.22 2.88 -15.44
CA ILE A 161 -1.82 1.99 -16.44
C ILE A 161 -2.77 1.03 -15.74
N ALA A 162 -4.06 1.21 -15.97
CA ALA A 162 -5.16 0.40 -15.44
C ALA A 162 -5.98 -0.27 -16.57
N THR A 163 -5.31 -0.59 -17.69
CA THR A 163 -5.93 -1.20 -18.88
C THR A 163 -5.89 -2.73 -18.83
N PRO A 164 -6.68 -3.40 -19.71
CA PRO A 164 -6.47 -4.83 -19.99
C PRO A 164 -5.04 -5.11 -20.48
N PRO A 165 -4.52 -6.35 -20.29
CA PRO A 165 -3.15 -6.72 -20.64
C PRO A 165 -2.78 -6.44 -22.10
N ALA A 166 -3.72 -6.70 -23.03
CA ALA A 166 -3.48 -6.55 -24.47
C ALA A 166 -3.22 -5.10 -24.90
N ALA A 167 -3.67 -4.12 -24.12
CA ALA A 167 -3.50 -2.70 -24.43
C ALA A 167 -2.33 -2.04 -23.67
N ALA A 168 -1.84 -2.69 -22.60
CA ALA A 168 -0.93 -2.05 -21.64
C ALA A 168 0.40 -1.59 -22.26
N GLN A 169 0.98 -2.38 -23.17
CA GLN A 169 2.24 -2.00 -23.83
C GLN A 169 2.05 -0.79 -24.75
N VAL A 170 0.98 -0.76 -25.55
CA VAL A 170 0.71 0.37 -26.46
C VAL A 170 0.51 1.67 -25.68
N VAL A 171 -0.18 1.60 -24.54
CA VAL A 171 -0.35 2.73 -23.62
C VAL A 171 1.00 3.17 -23.04
N CYS A 172 1.80 2.22 -22.58
CA CYS A 172 3.14 2.45 -22.04
C CYS A 172 4.01 3.19 -23.06
N ASP A 173 4.08 2.69 -24.29
CA ASP A 173 4.88 3.30 -25.36
C ASP A 173 4.45 4.75 -25.64
N ARG A 174 3.14 5.04 -25.62
CA ARG A 174 2.62 6.39 -25.82
C ARG A 174 2.98 7.34 -24.68
N LEU A 175 2.88 6.87 -23.43
CA LEU A 175 3.30 7.65 -22.26
C LEU A 175 4.80 7.96 -22.30
N VAL A 176 5.63 6.97 -22.63
CA VAL A 176 7.08 7.13 -22.77
C VAL A 176 7.42 8.11 -23.90
N GLN A 177 6.76 7.99 -25.06
CA GLN A 177 6.93 8.93 -26.17
C GLN A 177 6.51 10.36 -25.81
N ALA A 178 5.55 10.51 -24.89
CA ALA A 178 5.13 11.80 -24.36
C ALA A 178 6.08 12.37 -23.28
N GLY A 179 7.15 11.66 -22.93
CA GLY A 179 8.16 12.09 -21.95
C GLY A 179 7.86 11.67 -20.51
N VAL A 180 6.93 10.75 -20.29
CA VAL A 180 6.64 10.21 -18.94
C VAL A 180 7.67 9.14 -18.57
N GLU A 181 8.46 9.41 -17.53
CA GLU A 181 9.57 8.55 -17.08
C GLU A 181 9.20 7.60 -15.94
N CYS A 182 8.07 7.81 -15.25
CA CYS A 182 7.63 7.00 -14.12
C CYS A 182 6.27 6.36 -14.42
N ILE A 183 6.19 5.02 -14.35
CA ILE A 183 4.96 4.28 -14.65
C ILE A 183 4.56 3.39 -13.47
N LEU A 184 3.32 3.53 -13.03
CA LEU A 184 2.66 2.61 -12.10
C LEU A 184 1.75 1.66 -12.88
N ASN A 185 2.14 0.40 -12.99
CA ASN A 185 1.44 -0.58 -13.82
C ASN A 185 0.57 -1.53 -12.99
N PHE A 186 -0.75 -1.47 -13.18
CA PHE A 186 -1.73 -2.41 -12.63
C PHE A 186 -2.12 -3.53 -13.61
N ALA A 187 -1.72 -3.43 -14.88
CA ALA A 187 -1.97 -4.50 -15.83
C ALA A 187 -1.11 -5.73 -15.47
N PRO A 188 -1.67 -6.96 -15.49
CA PRO A 188 -0.95 -8.18 -15.13
C PRO A 188 -0.03 -8.66 -16.27
N VAL A 189 0.84 -7.78 -16.75
CA VAL A 189 1.84 -8.02 -17.80
C VAL A 189 3.12 -7.28 -17.46
N VAL A 190 4.26 -7.80 -17.93
CA VAL A 190 5.55 -7.12 -17.85
C VAL A 190 5.66 -6.17 -19.04
N LEU A 191 5.88 -4.90 -18.77
CA LEU A 191 6.07 -3.87 -19.79
C LEU A 191 7.53 -3.83 -20.24
N GLN A 192 7.74 -3.62 -21.52
CA GLN A 192 9.06 -3.33 -22.08
C GLN A 192 9.25 -1.82 -22.13
N VAL A 193 10.30 -1.32 -21.50
CA VAL A 193 10.60 0.11 -21.42
C VAL A 193 12.09 0.37 -21.61
N PRO A 194 12.49 1.59 -22.05
CA PRO A 194 13.88 2.02 -22.04
C PRO A 194 14.46 2.08 -20.61
N GLU A 195 15.79 2.04 -20.49
CA GLU A 195 16.48 2.15 -19.18
C GLU A 195 16.23 3.48 -18.44
N THR A 196 15.77 4.52 -19.16
CA THR A 196 15.43 5.82 -18.58
C THR A 196 14.06 5.85 -17.90
N VAL A 197 13.28 4.77 -18.00
CA VAL A 197 11.90 4.71 -17.51
C VAL A 197 11.80 3.72 -16.35
N GLU A 198 11.29 4.19 -15.23
CA GLU A 198 11.04 3.38 -14.03
C GLU A 198 9.61 2.83 -14.06
N VAL A 199 9.46 1.51 -13.89
CA VAL A 199 8.15 0.84 -13.85
C VAL A 199 7.94 0.14 -12.53
N ARG A 200 6.94 0.58 -11.77
CA ARG A 200 6.49 -0.10 -10.55
C ARG A 200 5.23 -0.90 -10.82
N LYS A 201 5.31 -2.22 -10.68
CA LYS A 201 4.16 -3.12 -10.83
C LYS A 201 3.35 -3.18 -9.53
N VAL A 202 2.02 -3.16 -9.64
CA VAL A 202 1.08 -3.47 -8.55
C VAL A 202 0.24 -4.67 -8.95
N ASP A 203 0.37 -5.77 -8.20
CA ASP A 203 -0.37 -7.01 -8.45
C ASP A 203 -1.08 -7.45 -7.18
N LEU A 204 -2.32 -6.96 -7.02
CA LEU A 204 -3.13 -7.25 -5.83
C LEU A 204 -3.40 -8.75 -5.65
N ALA A 205 -3.46 -9.51 -6.76
CA ALA A 205 -3.68 -10.95 -6.69
C ALA A 205 -2.47 -11.68 -6.09
N VAL A 206 -1.25 -11.29 -6.49
CA VAL A 206 -0.01 -11.83 -5.90
C VAL A 206 0.06 -11.54 -4.40
N GLU A 207 -0.31 -10.33 -3.97
CA GLU A 207 -0.35 -9.99 -2.54
C GLU A 207 -1.32 -10.88 -1.76
N LEU A 208 -2.51 -11.15 -2.30
CA LEU A 208 -3.48 -12.06 -1.69
C LEU A 208 -2.97 -13.52 -1.65
N GLN A 209 -2.24 -13.97 -2.66
CA GLN A 209 -1.63 -15.30 -2.67
C GLN A 209 -0.56 -15.45 -1.57
N ILE A 210 0.26 -14.40 -1.34
CA ILE A 210 1.23 -14.38 -0.23
C ILE A 210 0.51 -14.48 1.11
N LEU A 211 -0.60 -13.75 1.30
CA LEU A 211 -1.41 -13.85 2.52
C LEU A 211 -2.01 -15.25 2.70
N SER A 212 -2.49 -15.87 1.62
CA SER A 212 -3.00 -17.25 1.65
C SER A 212 -1.93 -18.26 2.09
N PHE A 213 -0.69 -18.11 1.61
CA PHE A 213 0.44 -18.94 2.04
C PHE A 213 0.70 -18.81 3.56
N HIS A 214 0.68 -17.60 4.10
CA HIS A 214 0.84 -17.39 5.54
C HIS A 214 -0.31 -17.98 6.36
N GLN A 215 -1.54 -17.90 5.85
CA GLN A 215 -2.70 -18.52 6.50
C GLN A 215 -2.56 -20.05 6.56
N ALA A 216 -2.17 -20.68 5.44
CA ALA A 216 -1.97 -22.13 5.37
C ALA A 216 -0.90 -22.60 6.38
N ARG A 217 0.25 -21.91 6.43
CA ARG A 217 1.33 -22.27 7.36
C ARG A 217 0.96 -22.12 8.83
N ARG A 218 0.11 -21.13 9.18
CA ARG A 218 -0.40 -20.97 10.55
C ARG A 218 -1.35 -22.10 10.93
N ALA A 219 -2.14 -22.62 9.98
CA ALA A 219 -3.01 -23.77 10.20
C ALA A 219 -2.21 -25.06 10.43
N ASP A 220 -1.15 -25.28 9.65
CA ASP A 220 -0.27 -26.46 9.79
C ASP A 220 0.59 -26.43 11.07
N SER A 221 0.84 -25.24 11.62
CA SER A 221 1.63 -25.05 12.85
C SER A 221 0.79 -25.07 14.13
N ALA A 222 -0.54 -25.24 14.02
CA ALA A 222 -1.39 -25.39 15.19
C ALA A 222 -1.16 -26.79 15.79
N PRO A 223 -0.81 -26.92 17.08
CA PRO A 223 -0.64 -28.23 17.69
C PRO A 223 -1.95 -28.99 17.59
N SER A 224 -1.92 -30.15 16.92
CA SER A 224 -3.01 -31.11 16.94
C SER A 224 -3.22 -31.51 18.39
N GLY A 225 -4.25 -30.95 19.03
CA GLY A 225 -4.57 -31.21 20.42
C GLY A 225 -4.72 -32.71 20.67
N GLU A 226 -3.91 -33.21 21.60
CA GLU A 226 -3.90 -34.57 22.09
C GLU A 226 -5.31 -35.05 22.51
N THR A 227 -5.63 -36.25 22.03
CA THR A 227 -6.45 -37.31 22.67
C THR A 227 -7.21 -36.96 23.95
N ALA A 228 -8.54 -37.00 23.84
CA ALA A 228 -9.47 -37.00 24.96
C ALA A 228 -9.13 -38.09 26.01
N PRO A 229 -9.19 -37.80 27.32
CA PRO A 229 -8.98 -38.82 28.34
C PRO A 229 -10.23 -39.71 28.46
N GLN A 230 -10.03 -41.02 28.36
CA GLN A 230 -11.04 -42.03 28.69
C GLN A 230 -11.47 -41.90 30.17
N PRO A 231 -12.77 -41.96 30.49
CA PRO A 231 -13.21 -41.91 31.88
C PRO A 231 -12.86 -43.22 32.58
N ARG A 232 -12.04 -43.13 33.64
CA ARG A 232 -11.75 -44.24 34.55
C ARG A 232 -13.01 -44.59 35.35
N SER A 233 -13.43 -45.84 35.27
CA SER A 233 -14.40 -46.45 36.16
C SER A 233 -13.84 -46.60 37.58
N ASN A 234 -14.54 -46.11 38.61
CA ASN A 234 -14.47 -46.69 39.96
C ASN A 234 -15.67 -46.30 40.84
N GLY A 235 -16.64 -47.22 40.93
CA GLY A 235 -17.18 -47.83 42.15
C GLY A 235 -17.66 -47.02 43.37
N ARG A 236 -18.98 -47.17 43.64
CA ARG A 236 -19.68 -47.47 44.94
C ARG A 236 -19.84 -46.32 45.97
N VAL A 237 -20.91 -46.18 46.79
CA VAL A 237 -22.17 -46.91 47.12
C VAL A 237 -23.00 -46.08 48.13
N ASN A 238 -24.31 -46.41 48.26
CA ASN A 238 -25.35 -46.09 49.29
C ASN A 238 -26.23 -44.85 49.01
N GLY A 239 -27.57 -44.89 48.96
CA GLY A 239 -28.63 -45.75 49.56
C GLY A 239 -29.54 -44.80 50.38
N SER A 240 -30.88 -44.78 50.39
CA SER A 240 -31.98 -45.68 50.00
C SER A 240 -33.31 -44.82 49.95
N PRO A 241 -34.55 -45.33 50.07
CA PRO A 241 -35.52 -45.38 48.95
C PRO A 241 -36.93 -44.80 49.27
N ARG A 242 -37.86 -44.88 48.29
CA ARG A 242 -39.36 -45.03 48.35
C ARG A 242 -39.95 -44.33 47.10
N HIS A 243 -40.97 -44.79 46.38
CA HIS A 243 -41.96 -45.86 46.53
C HIS A 243 -42.51 -46.16 45.12
N SER A 244 -42.68 -47.44 44.79
CA SER A 244 -43.38 -47.93 43.61
C SER A 244 -44.89 -47.89 43.84
N VAL A 245 -45.69 -47.44 42.86
CA VAL A 245 -47.00 -48.03 42.56
C VAL A 245 -47.26 -47.89 41.06
N GLU A 246 -47.54 -49.04 40.46
CA GLU A 246 -47.93 -49.31 39.09
C GLU A 246 -49.47 -49.33 39.01
N ASN A 247 -50.06 -48.66 38.01
CA ASN A 247 -51.15 -49.25 37.22
C ASN A 247 -51.46 -48.44 35.96
N ARG A 248 -51.52 -49.14 34.82
CA ARG A 248 -52.13 -48.73 33.54
C ARG A 248 -53.67 -48.96 33.63
N PRO A 249 -54.48 -48.93 32.55
CA PRO A 249 -54.29 -48.42 31.17
C PRO A 249 -55.46 -47.55 30.65
N ASN A 250 -55.31 -47.10 29.39
CA ASN A 250 -56.24 -47.33 28.25
C ASN A 250 -56.78 -46.08 27.52
N GLY A 251 -56.80 -46.22 26.17
CA GLY A 251 -57.51 -45.37 25.21
C GLY A 251 -56.54 -44.60 24.29
N ALA A 252 -56.18 -45.09 23.09
CA ALA A 252 -56.95 -44.97 21.84
C ALA A 252 -57.22 -43.48 21.47
N VAL A 253 -57.01 -42.94 20.26
CA VAL A 253 -56.84 -43.51 18.92
C VAL A 253 -56.49 -42.32 17.96
N VAL A 254 -55.63 -42.57 16.97
CA VAL A 254 -55.65 -42.12 15.57
C VAL A 254 -55.61 -40.62 15.19
N ARG A 255 -54.47 -40.26 14.57
CA ARG A 255 -54.24 -39.57 13.28
C ARG A 255 -55.07 -38.33 12.93
N ARG A 256 -54.36 -37.24 12.63
CA ARG A 256 -54.08 -36.81 11.25
C ARG A 256 -52.68 -36.19 11.19
#